data_AF-A0A1Y3BP69-F1
#
_entry.id   AF-A0A1Y3BP69-F1
#
_cell.length_a   1.000
_cell.length_b   1.000
_cell.length_c   1.000
_cell.angle_alpha   90.00
_cell.angle_beta   90.00
_cell.angle_gamma   90.00
#
_symmetry.space_group_name_H-M   'P 1'
#
loop_
_entity.id
_entity.type
_entity.pdbx_description
1 polymer ?
#
loop_
_entity_poly.entity_id
_entity_poly.type
_entity_poly.pdbx_seq_one_letter_code
_entity_poly.pdbx_strand_id
1 'polypeptide(L)'
;MVMLAITISSSAANLNNRRTHGQLAGRCTIDQREQFDRCQPDARYDWDIQETDYVSNLFTDSRKFCCFVWDTLNCEVNIAERCDSNYAAQLSYETEQAYGAMCEYYYRHSPLCFLRWWSALLIVIGLIAVIALIAFIIYRKKQSKFSREYTTGRNYY
;
A
#
# COMPACT_ATOMS: atom_id res chain seq x y z
N MET A 1 -15.01 -7.35 30.20
CA MET A 1 -14.09 -6.32 29.69
C MET A 1 -12.90 -7.02 29.04
N VAL A 2 -13.04 -7.45 27.79
CA VAL A 2 -11.97 -8.14 27.06
C VAL A 2 -11.15 -7.03 26.41
N MET A 3 -10.01 -6.70 27.02
CA MET A 3 -9.02 -5.81 26.41
C MET A 3 -8.45 -6.50 25.17
N LEU A 4 -8.95 -6.12 23.99
CA LEU A 4 -8.26 -6.28 22.71
C LEU A 4 -7.11 -5.28 22.67
N ALA A 5 -6.15 -5.48 23.58
CA ALA A 5 -4.85 -4.88 23.46
C ALA A 5 -4.23 -5.47 22.21
N ILE A 6 -3.91 -4.62 21.26
CA ILE A 6 -2.95 -4.95 20.22
C ILE A 6 -1.61 -5.01 20.93
N THR A 7 -1.37 -6.12 21.61
CA THR A 7 -0.04 -6.50 22.05
C THR A 7 0.68 -6.92 20.79
N ILE A 8 1.52 -6.02 20.28
CA ILE A 8 2.40 -6.31 19.18
C ILE A 8 3.60 -7.09 19.73
N SER A 9 3.34 -8.32 20.17
CA SER A 9 4.34 -9.36 20.21
C SER A 9 4.08 -10.29 19.04
N SER A 10 5.12 -10.68 18.33
CA SER A 10 5.09 -11.62 17.20
C SER A 10 4.39 -12.95 17.49
N SER A 11 4.11 -13.25 18.77
CA SER A 11 3.28 -14.37 19.25
C SER A 11 1.78 -14.05 19.37
N ALA A 12 1.38 -12.80 19.57
CA ALA A 12 -0.03 -12.38 19.70
C ALA A 12 -0.68 -12.05 18.34
N ALA A 13 0.08 -11.57 17.36
CA ALA A 13 -0.38 -11.53 15.96
C ALA A 13 -0.77 -12.94 15.47
N ASN A 14 -0.03 -13.96 15.91
CA ASN A 14 -0.32 -15.38 15.64
C ASN A 14 -1.58 -15.90 16.37
N LEU A 15 -1.92 -15.34 17.54
CA LEU A 15 -3.09 -15.73 18.34
C LEU A 15 -4.38 -15.03 17.88
N ASN A 16 -4.31 -13.76 17.45
CA ASN A 16 -5.45 -13.08 16.82
C ASN A 16 -5.72 -13.67 15.43
N ASN A 17 -4.68 -13.99 14.66
CA ASN A 17 -4.82 -14.69 13.38
C ASN A 17 -5.51 -16.06 13.56
N ARG A 18 -5.18 -16.83 14.61
CA ARG A 18 -5.94 -18.07 14.93
C ARG A 18 -7.40 -17.84 15.31
N ARG A 19 -7.72 -16.68 15.92
CA ARG A 19 -9.10 -16.35 16.34
C ARG A 19 -9.96 -15.90 15.16
N THR A 20 -9.41 -15.10 14.24
CA THR A 20 -10.05 -14.72 12.97
C THR A 20 -10.17 -15.92 12.03
N HIS A 21 -9.11 -16.74 11.88
CA HIS A 21 -9.17 -17.99 11.11
C HIS A 21 -10.29 -18.93 11.58
N GLY A 22 -10.55 -19.02 12.88
CA GLY A 22 -11.63 -19.85 13.43
C GLY A 22 -13.03 -19.36 13.06
N GLN A 23 -13.26 -18.05 13.02
CA GLN A 23 -14.53 -17.45 12.59
C GLN A 23 -14.71 -17.48 11.06
N LEU A 24 -13.63 -17.29 10.30
CA LEU A 24 -13.61 -17.33 8.83
C LEU A 24 -13.70 -18.76 8.28
N ALA A 25 -13.27 -19.78 9.03
CA ALA A 25 -13.17 -21.17 8.56
C ALA A 25 -14.49 -21.82 8.13
N GLY A 26 -15.63 -21.34 8.64
CA GLY A 26 -16.97 -21.82 8.26
C GLY A 26 -17.77 -20.86 7.38
N ARG A 27 -17.22 -19.68 7.05
CA ARG A 27 -17.96 -18.59 6.38
C ARG A 27 -17.34 -18.18 5.03
N CYS A 28 -16.07 -18.46 4.81
CA CYS A 28 -15.35 -18.18 3.57
C CYS A 28 -14.89 -19.46 2.86
N THR A 29 -14.72 -19.37 1.54
CA THR A 29 -13.98 -20.36 0.74
C THR A 29 -12.50 -20.40 1.13
N ILE A 30 -11.76 -21.41 0.65
CA ILE A 30 -10.30 -21.50 0.87
C ILE A 30 -9.60 -20.29 0.23
N ASP A 31 -9.91 -19.98 -1.03
CA ASP A 31 -9.31 -18.87 -1.77
C ASP A 31 -9.54 -17.51 -1.09
N GLN A 32 -10.73 -17.29 -0.54
CA GLN A 32 -11.04 -16.06 0.20
C GLN A 32 -10.23 -15.96 1.50
N ARG A 33 -10.02 -17.08 2.21
CA ARG A 33 -9.18 -17.09 3.41
C ARG A 33 -7.72 -16.78 3.05
N GLU A 34 -7.19 -17.38 1.99
CA GLU A 34 -5.83 -17.06 1.55
C GLU A 34 -5.69 -15.60 1.09
N GLN A 35 -6.73 -15.00 0.51
CA GLN A 35 -6.72 -13.56 0.22
C GLN A 35 -6.73 -12.74 1.50
N PHE A 36 -7.53 -13.15 2.49
CA PHE A 36 -7.60 -12.46 3.79
C PHE A 36 -6.24 -12.49 4.49
N ASP A 37 -5.58 -13.65 4.51
CA ASP A 37 -4.27 -13.85 5.13
C ASP A 37 -3.16 -13.05 4.45
N ARG A 38 -3.35 -12.66 3.17
CA ARG A 38 -2.41 -11.82 2.41
C ARG A 38 -2.52 -10.34 2.73
N CYS A 39 -3.65 -9.86 3.25
CA CYS A 39 -3.85 -8.45 3.55
C CYS A 39 -2.79 -7.87 4.48
N GLN A 40 -2.47 -8.58 5.57
CA GLN A 40 -1.50 -8.13 6.56
C GLN A 40 -0.05 -8.10 6.04
N PRO A 41 0.51 -9.16 5.41
CA PRO A 41 1.86 -9.12 4.86
C PRO A 41 1.99 -8.12 3.70
N ASP A 42 0.96 -7.97 2.85
CA ASP A 42 0.97 -7.00 1.76
C ASP A 42 1.00 -5.56 2.30
N ALA A 43 0.14 -5.25 3.29
CA ALA A 43 0.17 -3.94 3.94
C ALA A 43 1.49 -3.69 4.69
N ARG A 44 2.06 -4.72 5.34
CA ARG A 44 3.36 -4.61 6.01
C ARG A 44 4.45 -4.23 5.02
N TYR A 45 4.45 -4.88 3.87
CA TYR A 45 5.36 -4.57 2.78
C TYR A 45 5.11 -3.15 2.26
N ASP A 46 3.88 -2.77 1.95
CA ASP A 46 3.52 -1.47 1.36
C ASP A 46 3.80 -0.26 2.26
N TRP A 47 3.89 -0.48 3.58
CA TRP A 47 4.22 0.56 4.56
C TRP A 47 5.64 0.45 5.11
N ASP A 48 6.41 -0.54 4.66
CA ASP A 48 7.78 -0.83 5.11
C ASP A 48 7.87 -0.85 6.65
N ILE A 49 6.99 -1.65 7.26
CA ILE A 49 6.94 -1.83 8.72
C ILE A 49 7.94 -2.92 9.10
N GLN A 50 9.01 -2.53 9.79
CA GLN A 50 10.04 -3.45 10.25
C GLN A 50 9.73 -3.98 11.65
N GLU A 51 10.25 -5.16 12.01
CA GLU A 51 10.04 -5.72 13.36
C GLU A 51 10.60 -4.82 14.48
N THR A 52 11.64 -4.03 14.17
CA THR A 52 12.24 -3.03 15.06
C THR A 52 11.33 -1.84 15.34
N ASP A 53 10.39 -1.56 14.44
CA ASP A 53 9.44 -0.46 14.57
C ASP A 53 8.40 -0.73 15.66
N TYR A 54 8.21 -1.99 16.05
CA TYR A 54 7.28 -2.35 17.13
C TYR A 54 7.84 -2.12 18.54
N VAL A 55 9.17 -2.09 18.69
CA VAL A 55 9.84 -2.06 20.02
C VAL A 55 10.13 -0.63 20.49
N SER A 56 10.22 0.33 19.56
CA SER A 56 10.37 1.73 19.91
C SER A 56 8.99 2.33 20.20
N ASN A 57 8.74 2.76 21.44
CA ASN A 57 7.48 3.34 21.95
C ASN A 57 7.01 4.65 21.26
N LEU A 58 7.39 4.89 20.00
CA LEU A 58 7.04 6.05 19.18
C LEU A 58 5.99 5.76 18.08
N PHE A 59 5.56 4.50 17.91
CA PHE A 59 4.81 4.08 16.71
C PHE A 59 3.30 4.10 16.81
N THR A 60 2.76 4.51 17.95
CA THR A 60 1.32 4.48 18.18
C THR A 60 0.57 5.50 17.30
N ASP A 61 1.11 6.70 17.08
CA ASP A 61 0.50 7.75 16.23
C ASP A 61 1.32 8.04 14.95
N SER A 62 2.14 7.08 14.53
CA SER A 62 2.93 7.29 13.31
C SER A 62 2.04 7.12 12.07
N ARG A 63 2.22 7.98 11.08
CA ARG A 63 1.54 7.87 9.76
C ARG A 63 1.62 6.45 9.20
N LYS A 64 2.82 5.84 9.23
CA LYS A 64 3.04 4.50 8.69
C LYS A 64 2.17 3.45 9.39
N PHE A 65 2.11 3.49 10.72
CA PHE A 65 1.32 2.55 11.50
C PHE A 65 -0.18 2.70 11.28
N CYS A 66 -0.68 3.94 11.33
CA CYS A 66 -2.10 4.20 11.10
C CYS A 66 -2.54 3.85 9.68
N CYS A 67 -1.74 4.20 8.68
CA CYS A 67 -2.03 3.81 7.31
C CYS A 67 -1.94 2.29 7.12
N PHE A 68 -0.98 1.60 7.76
CA PHE A 68 -0.91 0.14 7.77
C PHE A 68 -2.18 -0.50 8.36
N VAL A 69 -2.68 -0.02 9.50
CA VAL A 69 -3.89 -0.52 10.14
C VAL A 69 -5.11 -0.36 9.21
N TRP A 70 -5.29 0.83 8.63
CA TRP A 70 -6.44 1.08 7.75
C TRP A 70 -6.36 0.36 6.41
N ASP A 71 -5.17 0.20 5.82
CA ASP A 71 -4.97 -0.52 4.57
C ASP A 71 -5.24 -2.02 4.77
N THR A 72 -4.74 -2.58 5.88
CA THR A 72 -5.05 -3.96 6.29
C THR A 72 -6.55 -4.13 6.49
N LEU A 73 -7.19 -3.25 7.26
CA LEU A 73 -8.64 -3.32 7.52
C LEU A 73 -9.45 -3.21 6.22
N ASN A 74 -9.07 -2.33 5.30
CA ASN A 74 -9.75 -2.17 4.01
C ASN A 74 -9.73 -3.47 3.19
N CYS A 75 -8.58 -4.12 3.11
CA CYS A 75 -8.41 -5.38 2.42
C CYS A 75 -9.24 -6.49 3.10
N GLU A 76 -9.11 -6.62 4.42
CA GLU A 76 -9.80 -7.64 5.21
C GLU A 76 -11.32 -7.49 5.15
N VAL A 77 -11.85 -6.27 5.31
CA VAL A 77 -13.30 -5.99 5.24
C VAL A 77 -13.85 -6.28 3.85
N ASN A 78 -13.14 -5.94 2.77
CA ASN A 78 -13.60 -6.24 1.39
C ASN A 78 -13.72 -7.75 1.14
N ILE A 79 -12.78 -8.54 1.67
CA ILE A 79 -12.84 -10.00 1.55
C ILE A 79 -13.90 -10.58 2.48
N ALA A 80 -13.94 -10.12 3.74
CA ALA A 80 -14.91 -10.54 4.73
C ALA A 80 -16.35 -10.23 4.31
N GLU A 81 -16.61 -9.09 3.67
CA GLU A 81 -17.94 -8.70 3.18
C GLU A 81 -18.47 -9.67 2.12
N ARG A 82 -17.57 -10.24 1.31
CA ARG A 82 -17.91 -11.29 0.33
C ARG A 82 -18.22 -12.65 0.97
N CYS A 83 -17.90 -12.84 2.24
CA CYS A 83 -18.16 -14.07 2.98
C CYS A 83 -19.33 -13.92 3.96
N ASP A 84 -19.28 -12.88 4.79
CA ASP A 84 -20.26 -12.55 5.82
C ASP A 84 -20.19 -11.05 6.14
N SER A 85 -21.24 -10.33 5.73
CA SER A 85 -21.36 -8.88 5.95
C SER A 85 -21.43 -8.49 7.43
N ASN A 86 -21.98 -9.34 8.30
CA ASN A 86 -22.06 -9.06 9.74
C ASN A 86 -20.67 -9.16 10.37
N TYR A 87 -19.89 -10.14 9.95
CA TYR A 87 -18.50 -10.28 10.38
C TYR A 87 -17.64 -9.10 9.89
N ALA A 88 -17.81 -8.69 8.64
CA ALA A 88 -17.13 -7.52 8.09
C ALA A 88 -17.47 -6.23 8.86
N ALA A 89 -18.74 -6.02 9.21
CA ALA A 89 -19.17 -4.89 10.02
C ALA A 89 -18.56 -4.93 11.43
N GLN A 90 -18.58 -6.10 12.09
CA GLN A 90 -17.97 -6.26 13.41
C GLN A 90 -16.46 -5.99 13.37
N LEU A 91 -15.76 -6.52 12.38
CA LEU A 91 -14.32 -6.31 12.18
C LEU A 91 -13.99 -4.82 12.04
N SER A 92 -14.80 -4.09 11.25
CA SER A 92 -14.62 -2.65 11.08
C SER A 92 -14.85 -1.87 12.37
N TYR A 93 -15.91 -2.20 13.11
CA TYR A 93 -16.27 -1.53 14.36
C TYR A 93 -15.24 -1.74 15.46
N GLU A 94 -14.80 -2.98 15.67
CA GLU A 94 -13.80 -3.31 16.68
C GLU A 94 -12.44 -2.64 16.36
N THR A 95 -12.06 -2.61 15.09
CA THR A 95 -10.82 -1.94 14.67
C THR A 95 -10.90 -0.43 14.84
N GLU A 96 -12.02 0.19 14.47
CA GLU A 96 -12.24 1.63 14.66
C GLU A 96 -12.29 2.00 16.15
N GLN A 97 -12.89 1.17 16.99
CA GLN A 97 -12.90 1.40 18.43
C GLN A 97 -11.49 1.31 19.04
N ALA A 98 -10.66 0.38 18.56
CA ALA A 98 -9.32 0.16 19.10
C ALA A 98 -8.31 1.23 18.63
N TYR A 99 -8.41 1.67 17.37
CA TYR A 99 -7.40 2.52 16.74
C TYR A 99 -7.91 3.89 16.28
N GLY A 100 -9.22 4.12 16.25
CA GLY A 100 -9.81 5.35 15.70
C GLY A 100 -9.35 6.61 16.41
N ALA A 101 -9.31 6.59 17.76
CA ALA A 101 -8.83 7.73 18.55
C ALA A 101 -7.32 7.98 18.39
N MET A 102 -6.56 6.91 18.16
CA MET A 102 -5.11 6.94 18.01
C MET A 102 -4.69 7.38 16.61
N CYS A 103 -5.49 7.06 15.61
CA CYS A 103 -5.23 7.35 14.20
C CYS A 103 -6.17 8.42 13.64
N GLU A 104 -6.70 9.29 14.50
CA GLU A 104 -7.67 10.33 14.12
C GLU A 104 -7.10 11.26 13.03
N TYR A 105 -5.81 11.59 13.13
CA TYR A 105 -5.12 12.44 12.16
C TYR A 105 -4.90 11.76 10.80
N TYR A 106 -4.73 10.44 10.80
CA TYR A 106 -4.48 9.62 9.60
C TYR A 106 -5.68 8.72 9.34
N TYR A 107 -6.83 9.32 9.06
CA TYR A 107 -8.08 8.61 8.85
C TYR A 107 -8.04 7.67 7.62
N ARG A 108 -8.94 6.69 7.61
CA ARG A 108 -9.05 5.58 6.63
C ARG A 108 -8.95 5.97 5.15
N HIS A 109 -9.37 7.19 4.79
CA HIS A 109 -9.36 7.72 3.41
C HIS A 109 -8.41 8.91 3.22
N SER A 110 -7.45 9.10 4.14
CA SER A 110 -6.51 10.20 4.03
C SER A 110 -5.63 10.02 2.79
N PRO A 111 -5.45 11.06 1.94
CA PRO A 111 -4.56 10.98 0.78
C PRO A 111 -3.11 10.73 1.17
N LEU A 112 -2.74 11.02 2.43
CA LEU A 112 -1.44 10.69 3.00
C LEU A 112 -1.21 9.17 3.07
N CYS A 113 -2.27 8.37 3.18
CA CYS A 113 -2.18 6.91 3.15
C CYS A 113 -2.12 6.35 1.71
N PHE A 114 -2.12 7.18 0.67
CA PHE A 114 -1.97 6.69 -0.70
C PHE A 114 -0.50 6.63 -1.15
N LEU A 115 0.37 7.42 -0.53
CA LEU A 115 1.79 7.50 -0.87
C LEU A 115 2.60 6.38 -0.20
N ARG A 116 2.53 5.18 -0.78
CA ARG A 116 3.35 4.00 -0.43
C ARG A 116 4.82 4.22 -0.79
N TRP A 117 5.74 3.47 -0.19
CA TRP A 117 7.19 3.65 -0.43
C TRP A 117 7.60 3.41 -1.90
N TRP A 118 6.95 2.47 -2.59
CA TRP A 118 7.15 2.24 -4.04
C TRP A 118 6.76 3.43 -4.91
N SER A 119 5.91 4.33 -4.42
CA SER A 119 5.49 5.52 -5.19
C SER A 119 6.67 6.43 -5.50
N ALA A 120 7.66 6.51 -4.59
CA ALA A 120 8.87 7.28 -4.82
C ALA A 120 9.69 6.72 -6.01
N LEU A 121 9.77 5.40 -6.16
CA LEU A 121 10.46 4.75 -7.28
C LEU A 121 9.76 5.04 -8.61
N LEU A 122 8.42 4.99 -8.64
CA LEU A 122 7.64 5.30 -9.84
C LEU A 122 7.81 6.77 -10.27
N ILE A 123 7.88 7.70 -9.32
CA ILE A 123 8.13 9.12 -9.61
C ILE A 123 9.51 9.30 -10.25
N VAL A 124 10.55 8.65 -9.70
CA VAL A 124 11.92 8.72 -10.25
C VAL A 124 11.96 8.15 -11.68
N ILE A 125 11.33 7.01 -11.93
CA ILE A 125 11.23 6.41 -13.27
C ILE A 125 10.51 7.36 -14.23
N GLY A 126 9.41 7.97 -13.78
CA GLY A 126 8.67 8.97 -14.55
C GLY A 126 9.54 10.15 -14.99
N LEU A 127 10.36 10.69 -14.09
CA LEU A 127 11.28 11.80 -14.40
C LEU A 127 12.33 11.39 -15.44
N ILE A 128 12.91 10.19 -15.31
CA ILE A 128 13.90 9.68 -16.26
C ILE A 128 13.29 9.53 -17.66
N ALA A 129 12.06 9.00 -17.75
CA ALA A 129 11.35 8.86 -19.02
C ALA A 129 11.09 10.22 -19.69
N VAL A 130 10.70 11.24 -18.91
CA VAL A 130 10.49 12.61 -19.43
C VAL A 130 11.81 13.20 -19.97
N ILE A 131 12.91 13.05 -19.24
CA ILE A 131 14.23 13.53 -19.69
C ILE A 131 14.66 12.82 -20.98
N ALA A 132 14.48 11.50 -21.06
CA ALA A 132 14.79 10.72 -22.25
C ALA A 132 13.95 11.16 -23.47
N LEU A 133 12.66 11.45 -23.28
CA LEU A 133 11.78 11.97 -24.32
C LEU A 133 12.24 13.35 -24.83
N ILE A 134 12.62 14.25 -23.93
CA ILE A 134 13.15 15.57 -24.30
C ILE A 134 14.44 15.43 -25.11
N ALA A 135 15.38 14.59 -24.66
CA ALA A 135 16.62 14.31 -25.38
C ALA A 135 16.36 13.71 -26.77
N PHE A 136 15.40 12.79 -26.88
CA PHE A 136 15.01 12.19 -28.14
C PHE A 136 14.44 13.22 -29.13
N ILE A 137 13.59 14.14 -28.65
CA ILE A 137 13.06 15.24 -29.48
C ILE A 137 14.19 16.14 -30.00
N ILE A 138 15.15 16.50 -29.15
CA ILE A 138 16.32 17.31 -29.55
C ILE A 138 17.17 16.57 -30.59
N TYR A 139 17.42 15.27 -30.37
CA TYR A 139 18.19 14.44 -31.31
C TYR A 139 17.52 14.36 -32.69
N ARG A 140 16.20 14.15 -32.73
CA ARG A 140 15.42 14.12 -33.99
C ARG A 140 15.46 15.47 -34.71
N LYS A 141 15.35 16.59 -33.98
CA LYS A 141 15.51 17.93 -34.56
C LYS A 141 16.92 18.12 -35.15
N LYS A 142 17.97 17.69 -34.45
CA LYS A 142 19.35 17.78 -34.94
C LYS A 142 19.56 16.97 -36.22
N GLN A 143 19.06 15.73 -36.28
CA GLN A 143 19.12 14.93 -37.52
C GLN A 143 18.40 15.60 -38.69
N SER A 144 17.21 16.19 -38.46
CA SER A 144 16.47 16.86 -39.52
C SER A 144 17.23 18.06 -40.12
N LYS A 145 18.02 18.76 -39.32
CA LYS A 145 18.87 19.88 -39.80
C LYS A 145 20.04 19.36 -40.63
N PHE A 146 20.74 18.34 -40.13
CA PHE A 146 21.88 17.72 -40.84
C PHE A 146 21.44 17.11 -42.18
N SER A 147 20.27 16.47 -42.23
CA SER A 147 19.75 15.91 -43.49
C SER A 147 19.45 16.98 -44.53
N ARG A 148 19.02 18.20 -44.14
CA ARG A 148 18.79 19.30 -45.10
C ARG A 148 20.08 19.83 -45.71
N GLU A 149 21.13 20.02 -44.91
CA GLU A 149 22.43 20.50 -45.39
C GLU A 149 23.06 19.54 -46.40
N TYR A 150 22.92 18.23 -46.18
CA TYR A 150 23.44 17.21 -47.10
C TYR A 150 22.71 17.19 -48.47
N THR A 151 21.38 17.35 -48.48
CA THR A 151 20.61 17.47 -49.75
C THR A 151 20.88 18.76 -50.50
N THR A 152 21.07 19.87 -49.79
CA THR A 152 21.38 21.16 -50.42
C THR A 152 22.75 21.11 -51.09
N GLY A 153 23.76 20.50 -50.47
CA GLY A 153 25.09 20.35 -51.07
C GLY A 153 25.13 19.47 -52.33
N ARG A 154 24.21 18.50 -52.47
CA ARG A 154 24.16 17.60 -53.65
C ARG A 154 23.49 18.25 -54.88
N ASN A 155 22.62 19.25 -54.70
CA ASN A 155 21.96 19.93 -55.82
C ASN A 155 22.85 20.97 -56.54
N TYR A 156 24.08 21.19 -56.06
CA TYR A 156 25.06 22.10 -56.67
C TYR A 156 26.21 21.38 -57.40
N TYR A 157 26.14 20.05 -57.56
CA TYR A 157 27.06 19.25 -58.37
C TYR A 157 26.33 18.52 -59.49
#